data_AF-A0A0H3ZR23-F1
#
_entry.id   AF-A0A0H3ZR23-F1
#
_cell.length_a   1.000
_cell.length_b   1.000
_cell.length_c   1.000
_cell.angle_alpha   90.00
_cell.angle_beta   90.00
_cell.angle_gamma   90.00
#
_symmetry.space_group_name_H-M   'P 1'
#
loop_
_entity.id
_entity.type
_entity.pdbx_description
1 polymer ?
#
loop_
_entity_poly.entity_id
_entity_poly.type
_entity_poly.pdbx_seq_one_letter_code
_entity_poly.pdbx_strand_id
1 'polypeptide(L)'
;MVYQEEFGTAGGQPYGALLGDYEFGYGDEDVSLLRYMGEVASASHSPFVAAANAGMFDFNSFSTFAEGKPVATGFDSPAYASWNAFRESDDSRYVALTLPKTMARLPYGADTVPVKSFAFEELKTRDNGQAIVSSDNEFVWSNAAYEFGLLMTQAYTKYGWCTAIRGTENGGKVENLPNFTHVSDAGDLLQQCPTEVNFTDEREKELSDLGFLPLVHYKNTNYAVFMGAQTTHKPKTYTDPDATANAAISARLPYTMASSRIAQYLKVMGRDRIGSNLNPSDVERELNSWINQYVNPNAIGNDAKATHPLVEAKVTVEEQAGRPGAYSAVAYLRPWLQMEELTTSLRMVANIPG
;
A
#
# COMPACT_ATOMS: atom_id res chain seq x y z
N MET A 1 -3.21 -19.29 -14.24
CA MET A 1 -3.24 -19.14 -12.78
C MET A 1 -4.19 -18.03 -12.32
N VAL A 2 -3.76 -16.79 -12.09
CA VAL A 2 -4.56 -15.77 -11.34
C VAL A 2 -6.00 -15.55 -11.87
N TYR A 3 -6.15 -15.19 -13.15
CA TYR A 3 -7.48 -14.92 -13.71
C TYR A 3 -8.23 -16.21 -14.10
N GLN A 4 -7.67 -16.99 -15.03
CA GLN A 4 -8.42 -18.07 -15.67
C GLN A 4 -8.72 -19.24 -14.75
N GLU A 5 -7.80 -19.67 -13.89
CA GLU A 5 -8.00 -20.86 -13.05
C GLU A 5 -8.94 -20.56 -11.87
N GLU A 6 -9.01 -19.29 -11.44
CA GLU A 6 -9.81 -18.90 -10.27
C GLU A 6 -10.92 -17.90 -10.62
N PHE A 7 -10.60 -16.61 -10.83
CA PHE A 7 -11.60 -15.55 -11.00
C PHE A 7 -12.56 -15.77 -12.18
N GLY A 8 -12.04 -16.30 -13.29
CA GLY A 8 -12.79 -16.62 -14.50
C GLY A 8 -13.50 -17.97 -14.47
N THR A 9 -13.16 -18.86 -13.52
CA THR A 9 -13.67 -20.23 -13.47
C THR A 9 -14.81 -20.39 -12.48
N ALA A 10 -15.88 -21.06 -12.89
CA ALA A 10 -17.01 -21.38 -12.02
C ALA A 10 -16.55 -22.28 -10.86
N GLY A 11 -16.84 -21.88 -9.62
CA GLY A 11 -16.37 -22.56 -8.42
C GLY A 11 -14.95 -22.18 -7.95
N GLY A 12 -14.23 -21.34 -8.72
CA GLY A 12 -12.94 -20.79 -8.31
C GLY A 12 -13.04 -19.74 -7.20
N GLN A 13 -11.90 -19.45 -6.58
CA GLN A 13 -11.72 -18.53 -5.46
C GLN A 13 -10.81 -17.35 -5.86
N PRO A 14 -11.38 -16.15 -6.12
CA PRO A 14 -10.59 -14.98 -6.51
C PRO A 14 -9.49 -14.65 -5.50
N TYR A 15 -8.26 -14.44 -5.99
CA TYR A 15 -7.16 -13.93 -5.18
C TYR A 15 -7.44 -12.50 -4.72
N GLY A 16 -7.25 -12.20 -3.43
CA GLY A 16 -7.52 -10.87 -2.88
C GLY A 16 -6.46 -9.83 -3.23
N ALA A 17 -5.19 -10.22 -3.19
CA ALA A 17 -4.03 -9.40 -3.52
C ALA A 17 -2.89 -10.30 -3.99
N LEU A 18 -1.90 -9.71 -4.66
CA LEU A 18 -0.69 -10.37 -5.13
C LEU A 18 0.51 -9.72 -4.42
N LEU A 19 1.35 -10.52 -3.76
CA LEU A 19 2.63 -10.05 -3.21
C LEU A 19 3.77 -10.51 -4.11
N GLY A 20 4.56 -9.56 -4.60
CA GLY A 20 5.79 -9.83 -5.36
C GLY A 20 7.02 -9.61 -4.50
N ASP A 21 7.81 -10.66 -4.32
CA ASP A 21 9.14 -10.54 -3.71
C ASP A 21 10.18 -10.11 -4.75
N TYR A 22 9.96 -8.91 -5.29
CA TYR A 22 10.81 -8.29 -6.29
C TYR A 22 11.04 -6.82 -5.91
N GLU A 23 12.15 -6.28 -6.40
CA GLU A 23 12.53 -4.89 -6.22
C GLU A 23 12.67 -4.22 -7.58
N PHE A 24 11.86 -3.20 -7.83
CA PHE A 24 11.79 -2.54 -9.14
C PHE A 24 12.54 -1.21 -9.15
N GLY A 25 13.30 -0.97 -10.21
CA GLY A 25 13.87 0.33 -10.58
C GLY A 25 13.07 1.00 -11.70
N TYR A 26 13.63 2.09 -12.26
CA TYR A 26 13.02 2.81 -13.38
C TYR A 26 13.36 2.23 -14.77
N GLY A 27 14.17 1.17 -14.83
CA GLY A 27 14.62 0.56 -16.08
C GLY A 27 13.48 -0.03 -16.91
N ASP A 28 13.65 -0.05 -18.23
CA ASP A 28 12.57 -0.44 -19.17
C ASP A 28 12.06 -1.88 -18.95
N GLU A 29 12.93 -2.81 -18.54
CA GLU A 29 12.56 -4.20 -18.25
C GLU A 29 11.66 -4.29 -17.01
N ASP A 30 12.06 -3.63 -15.91
CA ASP A 30 11.30 -3.54 -14.67
C ASP A 30 9.93 -2.89 -14.91
N VAL A 31 9.90 -1.76 -15.63
CA VAL A 31 8.65 -1.06 -15.98
C VAL A 31 7.75 -1.91 -16.87
N SER A 32 8.33 -2.69 -17.80
CA SER A 32 7.55 -3.61 -18.64
C SER A 32 6.92 -4.72 -17.82
N LEU A 33 7.65 -5.29 -16.86
CA LEU A 33 7.10 -6.28 -15.93
C LEU A 33 6.00 -5.67 -15.05
N LEU A 34 6.19 -4.46 -14.51
CA LEU A 34 5.15 -3.75 -13.76
C LEU A 34 3.90 -3.52 -14.59
N ARG A 35 4.03 -3.20 -15.88
CA ARG A 35 2.90 -3.05 -16.80
C ARG A 35 2.11 -4.36 -16.91
N TYR A 36 2.76 -5.48 -17.19
CA TYR A 36 2.09 -6.77 -17.28
C TYR A 36 1.46 -7.21 -15.95
N MET A 37 2.14 -6.96 -14.82
CA MET A 37 1.58 -7.25 -13.50
C MET A 37 0.38 -6.36 -13.19
N GLY A 38 0.42 -5.08 -13.58
CA GLY A 38 -0.71 -4.15 -13.46
C GLY A 38 -1.92 -4.61 -14.27
N GLU A 39 -1.72 -5.03 -15.53
CA GLU A 39 -2.78 -5.58 -16.38
C GLU A 39 -3.44 -6.82 -15.76
N VAL A 40 -2.63 -7.76 -15.24
CA VAL A 40 -3.13 -8.96 -14.57
C VAL A 40 -3.90 -8.60 -13.30
N ALA A 41 -3.33 -7.73 -12.46
CA ALA A 41 -3.92 -7.27 -11.20
C ALA A 41 -5.25 -6.52 -11.41
N SER A 42 -5.29 -5.65 -12.43
CA SER A 42 -6.47 -4.91 -12.86
C SER A 42 -7.57 -5.84 -13.36
N ALA A 43 -7.21 -6.79 -14.24
CA ALA A 43 -8.17 -7.76 -14.79
C ALA A 43 -8.75 -8.71 -13.74
N SER A 44 -7.95 -9.15 -12.75
CA SER A 44 -8.41 -10.05 -11.69
C SER A 44 -8.97 -9.35 -10.45
N HIS A 45 -8.92 -8.01 -10.42
CA HIS A 45 -9.20 -7.22 -9.22
C HIS A 45 -8.38 -7.70 -8.01
N SER A 46 -7.08 -7.87 -8.20
CA SER A 46 -6.15 -8.36 -7.17
C SER A 46 -4.91 -7.45 -7.15
N PRO A 47 -4.92 -6.33 -6.40
CA PRO A 47 -3.81 -5.39 -6.38
C PRO A 47 -2.46 -6.07 -6.09
N PHE A 48 -1.43 -5.65 -6.81
CA PHE A 48 -0.05 -6.13 -6.74
C PHE A 48 0.79 -5.21 -5.85
N VAL A 49 1.44 -5.78 -4.85
CA VAL A 49 2.34 -5.07 -3.93
C VAL A 49 3.73 -5.69 -4.04
N ALA A 50 4.73 -4.84 -4.28
CA ALA A 50 6.15 -5.22 -4.32
C ALA A 50 6.99 -4.08 -3.74
N ALA A 51 8.32 -4.10 -3.89
CA ALA A 51 9.21 -3.02 -3.44
C ALA A 51 9.82 -2.22 -4.58
N ALA A 52 10.17 -0.96 -4.29
CA ALA A 52 11.10 -0.19 -5.11
C ALA A 52 12.54 -0.43 -4.60
N ASN A 53 13.52 -0.50 -5.49
CA ASN A 53 14.94 -0.47 -5.12
C ASN A 53 15.49 0.97 -5.10
N ALA A 54 16.69 1.16 -4.57
CA ALA A 54 17.39 2.46 -4.59
C ALA A 54 17.62 2.98 -6.01
N GLY A 55 17.79 2.07 -6.98
CA GLY A 55 17.92 2.38 -8.40
C GLY A 55 16.73 3.14 -8.96
N MET A 56 15.52 3.00 -8.41
CA MET A 56 14.35 3.81 -8.75
C MET A 56 14.57 5.32 -8.59
N PHE A 57 15.53 5.74 -7.77
CA PHE A 57 15.86 7.15 -7.52
C PHE A 57 17.24 7.53 -8.09
N ASP A 58 17.80 6.69 -8.97
CA ASP A 58 19.17 6.80 -9.47
C ASP A 58 20.24 6.75 -8.35
N PHE A 59 19.94 6.01 -7.28
CA PHE A 59 20.82 5.82 -6.13
C PHE A 59 21.41 4.42 -6.09
N ASN A 60 22.63 4.32 -5.56
CA ASN A 60 23.26 3.02 -5.26
C ASN A 60 22.72 2.39 -3.96
N SER A 61 22.17 3.21 -3.05
CA SER A 61 21.69 2.80 -1.74
C SER A 61 20.62 3.76 -1.21
N PHE A 62 19.69 3.26 -0.40
CA PHE A 62 18.73 4.09 0.32
C PHE A 62 19.39 5.05 1.33
N SER A 63 20.63 4.78 1.75
CA SER A 63 21.38 5.68 2.63
C SER A 63 21.58 7.07 2.03
N THR A 64 21.54 7.22 0.69
CA THR A 64 21.62 8.51 -0.01
C THR A 64 20.46 9.46 0.33
N PHE A 65 19.31 8.94 0.77
CA PHE A 65 18.20 9.78 1.25
C PHE A 65 18.57 10.63 2.47
N ALA A 66 19.60 10.23 3.25
CA ALA A 66 20.10 11.02 4.38
C ALA A 66 20.69 12.37 3.97
N GLU A 67 21.03 12.57 2.68
CA GLU A 67 21.52 13.86 2.17
C GLU A 67 20.44 14.95 2.14
N GLY A 68 19.16 14.59 2.26
CA GLY A 68 18.06 15.55 2.36
C GLY A 68 17.69 16.26 1.05
N LYS A 69 18.30 15.90 -0.09
CA LYS A 69 17.97 16.51 -1.39
C LYS A 69 16.60 16.05 -1.90
N PRO A 70 15.74 16.95 -2.42
CA PRO A 70 14.49 16.55 -3.07
C PRO A 70 14.77 15.58 -4.24
N VAL A 71 13.93 14.57 -4.39
CA VAL A 71 14.02 13.55 -5.47
C VAL A 71 12.99 13.76 -6.57
N ALA A 72 11.92 14.52 -6.30
CA ALA A 72 10.82 14.68 -7.24
C ALA A 72 11.26 15.22 -8.61
N THR A 73 12.18 16.19 -8.64
CA THR A 73 12.70 16.78 -9.89
C THR A 73 13.53 15.81 -10.72
N GLY A 74 14.07 14.75 -10.12
CA GLY A 74 14.80 13.70 -10.85
C GLY A 74 13.92 12.94 -11.84
N PHE A 75 12.63 12.78 -11.51
CA PHE A 75 11.65 12.06 -12.34
C PHE A 75 11.26 12.81 -13.63
N ASP A 76 11.65 14.08 -13.79
CA ASP A 76 11.45 14.83 -15.03
C ASP A 76 12.51 14.48 -16.10
N SER A 77 13.55 13.73 -15.73
CA SER A 77 14.58 13.26 -16.67
C SER A 77 13.98 12.31 -17.72
N PRO A 78 14.42 12.38 -18.98
CA PRO A 78 14.01 11.44 -20.03
C PRO A 78 14.25 9.96 -19.68
N ALA A 79 15.18 9.67 -18.77
CA ALA A 79 15.43 8.31 -18.27
C ALA A 79 14.19 7.68 -17.62
N TYR A 80 13.27 8.49 -17.08
CA TYR A 80 12.02 8.05 -16.45
C TYR A 80 10.82 8.04 -17.39
N ALA A 81 11.01 8.25 -18.71
CA ALA A 81 9.89 8.33 -19.65
C ALA A 81 8.97 7.10 -19.61
N SER A 82 9.55 5.89 -19.57
CA SER A 82 8.80 4.62 -19.44
C SER A 82 8.04 4.54 -18.12
N TRP A 83 8.69 4.87 -17.01
CA TRP A 83 8.10 4.89 -15.67
C TRP A 83 6.92 5.87 -15.59
N ASN A 84 7.11 7.11 -16.05
CA ASN A 84 6.07 8.13 -16.06
C ASN A 84 4.89 7.72 -16.94
N ALA A 85 5.13 7.14 -18.11
CA ALA A 85 4.07 6.61 -18.97
C ALA A 85 3.31 5.45 -18.31
N PHE A 86 4.00 4.59 -17.54
CA PHE A 86 3.32 3.56 -16.74
C PHE A 86 2.44 4.18 -15.65
N ARG A 87 2.91 5.18 -14.91
CA ARG A 87 2.12 5.86 -13.87
C ARG A 87 0.87 6.55 -14.39
N GLU A 88 0.86 6.96 -15.67
CA GLU A 88 -0.30 7.56 -16.33
C GLU A 88 -1.34 6.53 -16.81
N SER A 89 -0.99 5.24 -16.84
CA SER A 89 -1.90 4.14 -17.16
C SER A 89 -2.96 3.96 -16.07
N ASP A 90 -4.15 3.51 -16.43
CA ASP A 90 -5.21 3.18 -15.46
C ASP A 90 -4.86 1.92 -14.64
N ASP A 91 -4.08 0.99 -15.22
CA ASP A 91 -3.71 -0.27 -14.56
C ASP A 91 -2.69 -0.07 -13.42
N SER A 92 -1.96 1.04 -13.41
CA SER A 92 -1.00 1.35 -12.34
C SER A 92 -1.68 1.64 -10.99
N ARG A 93 -3.00 1.85 -10.98
CA ARG A 93 -3.84 1.94 -9.75
C ARG A 93 -3.87 0.65 -8.96
N TYR A 94 -3.53 -0.47 -9.60
CA TYR A 94 -3.48 -1.78 -8.97
C TYR A 94 -2.06 -2.15 -8.53
N VAL A 95 -1.07 -1.25 -8.66
CA VAL A 95 0.32 -1.52 -8.30
C VAL A 95 0.77 -0.55 -7.20
N ALA A 96 1.32 -1.09 -6.11
CA ALA A 96 1.94 -0.32 -5.04
C ALA A 96 3.38 -0.81 -4.79
N LEU A 97 4.30 0.13 -4.56
CA LEU A 97 5.72 -0.17 -4.33
C LEU A 97 6.15 0.35 -2.95
N THR A 98 6.51 -0.56 -2.06
CA THR A 98 7.02 -0.27 -0.71
C THR A 98 8.48 0.13 -0.70
N LEU A 99 8.87 0.99 0.24
CA LEU A 99 10.27 1.23 0.60
C LEU A 99 10.39 1.81 2.02
N PRO A 100 11.56 1.73 2.67
CA PRO A 100 12.70 0.91 2.25
C PRO A 100 12.54 -0.52 2.80
N LYS A 101 13.57 -1.36 2.73
CA LYS A 101 13.53 -2.71 3.32
C LYS A 101 13.55 -2.65 4.85
N THR A 102 13.07 -3.73 5.47
CA THR A 102 13.12 -3.93 6.93
C THR A 102 14.18 -4.95 7.32
N MET A 103 14.75 -4.82 8.51
CA MET A 103 15.70 -5.82 9.02
C MET A 103 14.97 -7.14 9.23
N ALA A 104 15.43 -8.21 8.58
CA ALA A 104 14.79 -9.52 8.62
C ALA A 104 15.04 -10.26 9.94
N ARG A 105 16.24 -10.07 10.51
CA ARG A 105 16.68 -10.70 11.76
C ARG A 105 17.77 -9.88 12.43
N LEU A 106 17.92 -10.07 13.73
CA LEU A 106 19.10 -9.57 14.43
C LEU A 106 20.37 -10.32 13.95
N PRO A 107 21.52 -9.62 13.89
CA PRO A 107 22.81 -10.27 13.69
C PRO A 107 23.09 -11.29 14.81
N TYR A 108 23.73 -12.41 14.46
CA TYR A 108 24.16 -13.40 15.45
C TYR A 108 25.32 -12.85 16.29
N GLY A 109 25.27 -13.14 17.59
CA GLY A 109 26.27 -12.68 18.55
C GLY A 109 25.91 -13.10 19.97
N ALA A 110 26.88 -13.11 20.87
CA ALA A 110 26.68 -13.53 22.25
C ALA A 110 25.64 -12.65 22.99
N ASP A 111 25.64 -11.34 22.71
CA ASP A 111 24.74 -10.35 23.33
C ASP A 111 23.39 -10.20 22.60
N THR A 112 23.26 -10.77 21.39
CA THR A 112 22.04 -10.71 20.57
C THR A 112 21.40 -12.09 20.44
N VAL A 113 21.74 -12.83 19.38
CA VAL A 113 21.22 -14.16 19.08
C VAL A 113 22.40 -15.14 19.07
N PRO A 114 22.66 -15.85 20.17
CA PRO A 114 23.83 -16.72 20.26
C PRO A 114 23.65 -18.01 19.46
N VAL A 115 24.71 -18.45 18.78
CA VAL A 115 24.77 -19.75 18.12
C VAL A 115 25.12 -20.84 19.15
N LYS A 116 24.34 -21.92 19.18
CA LYS A 116 24.51 -22.99 20.18
C LYS A 116 25.80 -23.81 20.01
N SER A 117 26.28 -23.96 18.78
CA SER A 117 27.34 -24.92 18.44
C SER A 117 28.76 -24.37 18.66
N PHE A 118 28.97 -23.07 18.46
CA PHE A 118 30.26 -22.41 18.61
C PHE A 118 30.05 -20.92 18.88
N ALA A 119 31.05 -20.26 19.47
CA ALA A 119 31.04 -18.82 19.64
C ALA A 119 31.15 -18.15 18.26
N PHE A 120 30.07 -17.50 17.84
CA PHE A 120 29.96 -16.83 16.55
C PHE A 120 29.50 -15.39 16.76
N GLU A 121 30.28 -14.46 16.22
CA GLU A 121 29.93 -13.05 16.11
C GLU A 121 29.82 -12.74 14.61
N GLU A 122 28.64 -12.30 14.17
CA GLU A 122 28.40 -11.95 12.78
C GLU A 122 29.00 -10.59 12.42
N LEU A 123 28.88 -9.62 13.34
CA LEU A 123 29.49 -8.31 13.20
C LEU A 123 30.90 -8.32 13.78
N LYS A 124 31.76 -7.45 13.27
CA LYS A 124 33.09 -7.23 13.85
C LYS A 124 32.92 -6.69 15.27
N THR A 125 33.66 -7.23 16.22
CA THR A 125 33.64 -6.76 17.61
C THR A 125 34.90 -5.95 17.93
N ARG A 126 34.76 -4.95 18.79
CA ARG A 126 35.90 -4.28 19.46
C ARG A 126 36.53 -5.23 20.49
N ASP A 127 37.70 -4.85 21.01
CA ASP A 127 38.41 -5.60 22.07
C ASP A 127 37.55 -5.78 23.34
N ASN A 128 36.58 -4.89 23.57
CA ASN A 128 35.64 -4.94 24.68
C ASN A 128 34.38 -5.80 24.39
N GLY A 129 34.34 -6.52 23.26
CA GLY A 129 33.22 -7.37 22.85
C GLY A 129 32.07 -6.64 22.16
N GLN A 130 32.08 -5.31 22.08
CA GLN A 130 30.97 -4.55 21.46
C GLN A 130 31.00 -4.65 19.94
N ALA A 131 29.85 -4.88 19.33
CA ALA A 131 29.69 -4.89 17.89
C ALA A 131 29.98 -3.51 17.26
N ILE A 132 30.68 -3.53 16.13
CA ILE A 132 30.99 -2.39 15.27
C ILE A 132 30.07 -2.49 14.05
N VAL A 133 29.27 -1.45 13.83
CA VAL A 133 28.49 -1.30 12.60
C VAL A 133 29.28 -0.42 11.64
N SER A 134 29.71 -0.99 10.52
CA SER A 134 30.50 -0.28 9.51
C SER A 134 29.72 0.02 8.23
N SER A 135 28.72 -0.80 7.91
CA SER A 135 27.87 -0.62 6.75
C SER A 135 26.50 -1.27 6.94
N ASP A 136 25.47 -0.70 6.32
CA ASP A 136 24.13 -1.29 6.28
C ASP A 136 24.12 -2.64 5.53
N ASN A 137 25.13 -2.92 4.71
CA ASN A 137 25.30 -4.21 4.01
C ASN A 137 25.65 -5.38 4.95
N GLU A 138 25.95 -5.11 6.22
CA GLU A 138 26.21 -6.15 7.23
C GLU A 138 24.91 -6.75 7.80
N PHE A 139 23.75 -6.15 7.50
CA PHE A 139 22.45 -6.64 7.94
C PHE A 139 21.73 -7.43 6.85
N VAL A 140 20.87 -8.35 7.28
CA VAL A 140 19.96 -9.07 6.39
C VAL A 140 18.67 -8.28 6.26
N TRP A 141 18.40 -7.77 5.06
CA TRP A 141 17.22 -6.99 4.74
C TRP A 141 16.12 -7.86 4.13
N SER A 142 14.88 -7.56 4.48
CA SER A 142 13.65 -8.17 4.00
C SER A 142 12.82 -7.15 3.23
N ASN A 143 12.16 -7.63 2.19
CA ASN A 143 11.25 -6.82 1.39
C ASN A 143 10.07 -6.32 2.24
N ALA A 144 9.86 -5.00 2.30
CA ALA A 144 8.78 -4.38 3.07
C ALA A 144 7.37 -4.69 2.51
N ALA A 145 7.27 -5.25 1.31
CA ALA A 145 6.00 -5.75 0.78
C ALA A 145 5.41 -6.85 1.68
N TYR A 146 6.25 -7.65 2.34
CA TYR A 146 5.79 -8.65 3.30
C TYR A 146 5.17 -8.03 4.55
N GLU A 147 5.76 -6.96 5.08
CA GLU A 147 5.19 -6.21 6.20
C GLU A 147 3.84 -5.61 5.83
N PHE A 148 3.72 -5.07 4.62
CA PHE A 148 2.44 -4.56 4.13
C PHE A 148 1.41 -5.69 3.92
N GLY A 149 1.84 -6.85 3.43
CA GLY A 149 1.00 -8.06 3.34
C GLY A 149 0.47 -8.54 4.69
N LEU A 150 1.30 -8.47 5.73
CA LEU A 150 0.88 -8.75 7.10
C LEU A 150 -0.23 -7.80 7.56
N LEU A 151 -0.07 -6.49 7.32
CA LEU A 151 -1.10 -5.49 7.65
C LEU A 151 -2.40 -5.73 6.89
N MET A 152 -2.34 -6.05 5.60
CA MET A 152 -3.53 -6.44 4.81
C MET A 152 -4.23 -7.67 5.39
N THR A 153 -3.45 -8.68 5.80
CA THR A 153 -3.99 -9.91 6.39
C THR A 153 -4.65 -9.64 7.75
N GLN A 154 -4.03 -8.80 8.58
CA GLN A 154 -4.57 -8.38 9.88
C GLN A 154 -5.87 -7.58 9.70
N ALA A 155 -5.90 -6.62 8.76
CA ALA A 155 -7.09 -5.84 8.44
C ALA A 155 -8.24 -6.74 7.97
N TYR A 156 -7.96 -7.66 7.05
CA TYR A 156 -8.96 -8.62 6.57
C TYR A 156 -9.47 -9.52 7.71
N THR A 157 -8.56 -10.04 8.55
CA THR A 157 -8.94 -10.92 9.66
C THR A 157 -9.82 -10.19 10.69
N LYS A 158 -9.52 -8.91 10.98
CA LYS A 158 -10.25 -8.12 11.97
C LYS A 158 -11.58 -7.57 11.44
N TYR A 159 -11.62 -7.11 10.19
CA TYR A 159 -12.74 -6.32 9.65
C TYR A 159 -13.44 -6.94 8.44
N GLY A 160 -12.85 -7.97 7.82
CA GLY A 160 -13.32 -8.53 6.54
C GLY A 160 -12.93 -7.69 5.31
N TRP A 161 -12.20 -6.59 5.51
CA TRP A 161 -11.80 -5.64 4.49
C TRP A 161 -10.37 -5.15 4.69
N CYS A 162 -9.65 -4.92 3.60
CA CYS A 162 -8.30 -4.35 3.62
C CYS A 162 -8.32 -2.82 3.46
N THR A 163 -9.16 -2.12 4.23
CA THR A 163 -9.28 -0.65 4.18
C THR A 163 -8.52 0.05 5.31
N ALA A 164 -8.29 -0.66 6.42
CA ALA A 164 -7.50 -0.21 7.57
C ALA A 164 -6.07 -0.76 7.49
N ILE A 165 -5.28 -0.22 6.55
CA ILE A 165 -3.91 -0.66 6.23
C ILE A 165 -2.89 0.49 6.23
N ARG A 166 -3.24 1.63 6.85
CA ARG A 166 -2.40 2.83 6.87
C ARG A 166 -2.62 3.68 8.11
N GLY A 167 -1.65 4.52 8.43
CA GLY A 167 -1.65 5.40 9.59
C GLY A 167 -1.47 4.63 10.90
N THR A 168 -0.96 5.33 11.91
CA THR A 168 -0.54 4.74 13.20
C THR A 168 -1.69 4.05 13.92
N GLU A 169 -2.87 4.64 13.91
CA GLU A 169 -4.07 4.18 14.64
C GLU A 169 -5.13 3.54 13.73
N ASN A 170 -4.78 3.25 12.46
CA ASN A 170 -5.72 2.71 11.47
C ASN A 170 -5.10 1.55 10.65
N GLY A 171 -4.27 0.75 11.31
CA GLY A 171 -3.75 -0.52 10.79
C GLY A 171 -2.52 -0.40 9.89
N GLY A 172 -1.84 0.75 9.86
CA GLY A 172 -0.58 0.94 9.13
C GLY A 172 0.68 0.62 9.93
N LYS A 173 0.54 0.20 11.20
CA LYS A 173 1.66 0.05 12.15
C LYS A 173 2.26 -1.35 12.09
N VAL A 174 3.52 -1.43 11.68
CA VAL A 174 4.35 -2.64 11.71
C VAL A 174 5.05 -2.71 13.06
N GLU A 175 4.67 -3.67 13.90
CA GLU A 175 5.18 -3.83 15.26
C GLU A 175 6.25 -4.93 15.35
N ASN A 176 7.06 -4.89 16.42
CA ASN A 176 8.06 -5.91 16.74
C ASN A 176 9.19 -6.04 15.70
N LEU A 177 9.59 -4.91 15.08
CA LEU A 177 10.77 -4.87 14.24
C LEU A 177 12.03 -5.19 15.07
N PRO A 178 13.06 -5.84 14.48
CA PRO A 178 14.30 -6.14 15.18
C PRO A 178 14.94 -4.88 15.77
N ASN A 179 15.23 -4.95 17.07
CA ASN A 179 15.87 -3.85 17.80
C ASN A 179 17.34 -4.19 18.07
N PHE A 180 18.23 -3.76 17.18
CA PHE A 180 19.67 -3.89 17.37
C PHE A 180 20.24 -2.60 17.96
N THR A 181 21.03 -2.71 19.03
CA THR A 181 21.73 -1.58 19.64
C THR A 181 23.24 -1.80 19.60
N HIS A 182 23.98 -0.74 19.37
CA HIS A 182 25.44 -0.76 19.36
C HIS A 182 26.01 0.52 19.96
N VAL A 183 27.30 0.53 20.28
CA VAL A 183 27.98 1.69 20.87
C VAL A 183 28.78 2.40 19.79
N SER A 184 28.51 3.69 19.58
CA SER A 184 29.23 4.52 18.63
C SER A 184 30.71 4.67 18.98
N ASP A 185 31.53 5.20 18.08
CA ASP A 185 32.94 5.50 18.38
C ASP A 185 33.09 6.57 19.48
N ALA A 186 32.06 7.41 19.68
CA ALA A 186 32.00 8.39 20.74
C ALA A 186 31.56 7.81 22.10
N GLY A 187 31.17 6.53 22.15
CA GLY A 187 30.73 5.86 23.37
C GLY A 187 29.22 5.94 23.64
N ASP A 188 28.44 6.52 22.73
CA ASP A 188 26.98 6.63 22.88
C ASP A 188 26.29 5.32 22.49
N LEU A 189 25.29 4.89 23.26
CA LEU A 189 24.42 3.77 22.90
C LEU A 189 23.41 4.22 21.84
N LEU A 190 23.49 3.63 20.65
CA LEU A 190 22.63 3.93 19.52
C LEU A 190 21.76 2.72 19.16
N GLN A 191 20.52 2.98 18.80
CA GLN A 191 19.65 2.02 18.13
C GLN A 191 19.94 2.08 16.63
N GLN A 192 20.25 0.94 16.02
CA GLN A 192 20.29 0.81 14.57
C GLN A 192 18.86 0.91 14.03
N CYS A 193 18.68 1.69 12.97
CA CYS A 193 17.38 1.83 12.30
C CYS A 193 16.91 0.43 11.82
N PRO A 194 15.71 -0.04 12.21
CA PRO A 194 15.17 -1.30 11.73
C PRO A 194 14.76 -1.28 10.26
N THR A 195 14.73 -0.10 9.64
CA THR A 195 14.58 0.13 8.20
C THR A 195 15.90 0.63 7.62
N GLU A 196 16.20 0.38 6.33
CA GLU A 196 17.50 0.78 5.72
C GLU A 196 17.79 2.28 5.86
N VAL A 197 16.75 3.10 5.84
CA VAL A 197 16.82 4.53 6.11
C VAL A 197 15.60 4.97 6.90
N ASN A 198 15.76 6.00 7.73
CA ASN A 198 14.63 6.65 8.37
C ASN A 198 14.16 7.84 7.53
N PHE A 199 12.85 7.97 7.34
CA PHE A 199 12.25 9.09 6.62
C PHE A 199 11.71 10.14 7.57
N THR A 200 11.90 11.42 7.20
CA THR A 200 11.18 12.53 7.83
C THR A 200 9.77 12.63 7.25
N ASP A 201 8.86 13.33 7.93
CA ASP A 201 7.50 13.56 7.45
C ASP A 201 7.48 14.24 6.06
N GLU A 202 8.40 15.19 5.82
CA GLU A 202 8.56 15.84 4.52
C GLU A 202 8.96 14.84 3.43
N ARG A 203 9.85 13.89 3.75
CA ARG A 203 10.30 12.87 2.81
C ARG A 203 9.22 11.83 2.54
N GLU A 204 8.52 11.40 3.58
CA GLU A 204 7.36 10.51 3.45
C GLU A 204 6.34 11.10 2.48
N LYS A 205 5.98 12.39 2.67
CA LYS A 205 5.04 13.08 1.81
C LYS A 205 5.52 13.15 0.36
N GLU A 206 6.78 13.53 0.14
CA GLU A 206 7.35 13.61 -1.21
C GLU A 206 7.29 12.24 -1.93
N LEU A 207 7.66 11.16 -1.24
CA LEU A 207 7.61 9.80 -1.79
C LEU A 207 6.17 9.35 -2.05
N SER A 208 5.25 9.62 -1.13
CA SER A 208 3.83 9.35 -1.30
C SER A 208 3.24 10.10 -2.51
N ASP A 209 3.57 11.38 -2.71
CA ASP A 209 3.13 12.17 -3.87
C ASP A 209 3.72 11.64 -5.19
N LEU A 210 4.89 10.98 -5.12
CA LEU A 210 5.51 10.25 -6.24
C LEU A 210 4.93 8.84 -6.46
N GLY A 211 3.90 8.42 -5.72
CA GLY A 211 3.21 7.15 -5.91
C GLY A 211 3.92 5.96 -5.27
N PHE A 212 4.77 6.22 -4.27
CA PHE A 212 5.44 5.20 -3.49
C PHE A 212 4.78 4.98 -2.14
N LEU A 213 5.14 3.86 -1.50
CA LEU A 213 4.62 3.47 -0.20
C LEU A 213 5.73 3.44 0.87
N PRO A 214 6.09 4.60 1.44
CA PRO A 214 7.14 4.70 2.45
C PRO A 214 6.74 4.11 3.80
N LEU A 215 7.64 3.30 4.39
CA LEU A 215 7.59 2.81 5.75
C LEU A 215 8.45 3.70 6.64
N VAL A 216 7.83 4.41 7.59
CA VAL A 216 8.51 5.38 8.45
C VAL A 216 8.79 4.78 9.82
N HIS A 217 10.06 4.67 10.19
CA HIS A 217 10.46 4.21 11.51
C HIS A 217 10.23 5.29 12.59
N TYR A 218 9.61 4.91 13.70
CA TYR A 218 9.47 5.80 14.83
C TYR A 218 10.73 5.74 15.69
N LYS A 219 11.44 6.87 15.77
CA LYS A 219 12.70 7.01 16.49
C LYS A 219 12.61 6.46 17.93
N ASN A 220 13.60 5.68 18.35
CA ASN A 220 13.70 5.05 19.67
C ASN A 220 12.59 4.04 19.99
N THR A 221 11.94 3.48 18.95
CA THR A 221 10.91 2.44 19.11
C THR A 221 11.23 1.23 18.25
N ASN A 222 10.51 0.13 18.44
CA ASN A 222 10.62 -1.09 17.65
C ASN A 222 9.47 -1.23 16.64
N TYR A 223 8.89 -0.12 16.18
CA TYR A 223 7.83 -0.13 15.19
C TYR A 223 8.05 0.91 14.08
N ALA A 224 7.43 0.66 12.94
CA ALA A 224 7.36 1.58 11.82
C ALA A 224 5.92 1.69 11.32
N VAL A 225 5.61 2.72 10.54
CA VAL A 225 4.25 2.99 10.08
C VAL A 225 4.23 3.35 8.60
N PHE A 226 3.36 2.70 7.84
CA PHE A 226 2.93 3.19 6.54
C PHE A 226 1.90 4.30 6.75
N MET A 227 2.33 5.56 6.64
CA MET A 227 1.43 6.71 6.85
C MET A 227 0.41 6.83 5.72
N GLY A 228 0.89 6.72 4.48
CA GLY A 228 0.12 6.65 3.26
C GLY A 228 -0.32 5.23 2.87
N ALA A 229 -1.09 5.16 1.79
CA ALA A 229 -1.39 3.94 1.05
C ALA A 229 -1.50 4.24 -0.46
N GLN A 230 -0.51 4.95 -1.01
CA GLN A 230 -0.53 5.38 -2.41
C GLN A 230 -0.18 4.21 -3.33
N THR A 231 -0.80 4.24 -4.51
CA THR A 231 -0.43 3.38 -5.64
C THR A 231 0.53 4.13 -6.54
N THR A 232 1.16 3.43 -7.47
CA THR A 232 2.05 4.06 -8.46
C THR A 232 1.32 5.00 -9.41
N HIS A 233 -0.02 4.96 -9.47
CA HIS A 233 -0.82 5.83 -10.32
C HIS A 233 -0.62 7.31 -10.04
N LYS A 234 -0.41 8.08 -11.11
CA LYS A 234 -0.40 9.54 -11.07
C LYS A 234 -1.81 10.03 -11.39
N PRO A 235 -2.60 10.48 -10.39
CA PRO A 235 -3.97 10.92 -10.64
C PRO A 235 -3.98 12.17 -11.53
N LYS A 236 -4.90 12.19 -12.50
CA LYS A 236 -5.09 13.32 -13.40
C LYS A 236 -5.76 14.49 -12.67
N THR A 237 -5.30 15.70 -12.96
CA THR A 237 -5.94 16.95 -12.50
C THR A 237 -6.92 17.44 -13.55
N TYR A 238 -8.13 17.75 -13.12
CA TYR A 238 -9.19 18.26 -13.99
C TYR A 238 -9.55 19.69 -13.60
N THR A 239 -10.26 20.40 -14.47
CA THR A 239 -10.84 21.71 -14.14
C THR A 239 -11.96 21.61 -13.10
N ASP A 240 -12.68 20.49 -13.11
CA ASP A 240 -13.71 20.16 -12.14
C ASP A 240 -13.05 19.61 -10.85
N PRO A 241 -13.26 20.26 -9.69
CA PRO A 241 -12.76 19.77 -8.41
C PRO A 241 -13.25 18.36 -8.06
N ASP A 242 -14.50 18.01 -8.41
CA ASP A 242 -15.07 16.70 -8.08
C ASP A 242 -14.41 15.59 -8.91
N ALA A 243 -14.17 15.85 -10.19
CA ALA A 243 -13.42 14.93 -11.05
C ALA A 243 -11.97 14.73 -10.55
N THR A 244 -11.33 15.79 -10.07
CA THR A 244 -9.98 15.72 -9.48
C THR A 244 -9.98 14.91 -8.18
N ALA A 245 -10.99 15.11 -7.31
CA ALA A 245 -11.15 14.33 -6.09
C ALA A 245 -11.34 12.83 -6.38
N ASN A 246 -12.16 12.50 -7.38
CA ASN A 246 -12.39 11.11 -7.80
C ASN A 246 -11.11 10.46 -8.35
N ALA A 247 -10.32 11.18 -9.15
CA ALA A 247 -9.03 10.69 -9.64
C ALA A 247 -8.06 10.43 -8.48
N ALA A 248 -7.98 11.33 -7.50
CA ALA A 248 -7.12 11.17 -6.33
C ALA A 248 -7.53 9.97 -5.44
N ILE A 249 -8.84 9.70 -5.30
CA ILE A 249 -9.34 8.51 -4.59
C ILE A 249 -8.88 7.23 -5.30
N SER A 250 -8.95 7.21 -6.63
CA SER A 250 -8.57 6.02 -7.41
C SER A 250 -7.07 5.69 -7.39
N ALA A 251 -6.22 6.62 -6.96
CA ALA A 251 -4.78 6.42 -6.79
C ALA A 251 -4.39 5.83 -5.43
N ARG A 252 -5.37 5.54 -4.55
CA ARG A 252 -5.12 5.07 -3.17
C ARG A 252 -5.55 3.62 -3.01
N LEU A 253 -4.62 2.81 -2.53
CA LEU A 253 -4.76 1.38 -2.39
C LEU A 253 -5.94 0.93 -1.50
N PRO A 254 -6.29 1.57 -0.37
CA PRO A 254 -7.40 1.13 0.48
C PRO A 254 -8.74 1.15 -0.27
N TYR A 255 -8.92 2.14 -1.16
CA TYR A 255 -10.14 2.26 -1.96
C TYR A 255 -10.12 1.30 -3.15
N THR A 256 -8.97 1.09 -3.80
CA THR A 256 -8.79 0.06 -4.82
C THR A 256 -9.05 -1.34 -4.26
N MET A 257 -8.58 -1.64 -3.03
CA MET A 257 -8.84 -2.91 -2.34
C MET A 257 -10.33 -3.12 -2.08
N ALA A 258 -11.03 -2.09 -1.58
CA ALA A 258 -12.47 -2.16 -1.33
C ALA A 258 -13.27 -2.36 -2.63
N SER A 259 -13.00 -1.56 -3.67
CA SER A 259 -13.68 -1.69 -4.95
C SER A 259 -13.40 -3.02 -5.64
N SER A 260 -12.15 -3.49 -5.58
CA SER A 260 -11.74 -4.80 -6.08
C SER A 260 -12.52 -5.94 -5.44
N ARG A 261 -12.63 -5.94 -4.10
CA ARG A 261 -13.37 -6.97 -3.38
C ARG A 261 -14.86 -6.94 -3.71
N ILE A 262 -15.44 -5.76 -3.87
CA ILE A 262 -16.84 -5.61 -4.30
C ILE A 262 -17.02 -6.16 -5.72
N ALA A 263 -16.12 -5.83 -6.65
CA ALA A 263 -16.16 -6.35 -8.01
C ALA A 263 -16.09 -7.88 -8.05
N GLN A 264 -15.25 -8.50 -7.21
CA GLN A 264 -15.18 -9.96 -7.05
C GLN A 264 -16.52 -10.55 -6.61
N TYR A 265 -17.16 -9.98 -5.59
CA TYR A 265 -18.48 -10.44 -5.14
C TYR A 265 -19.56 -10.28 -6.21
N LEU A 266 -19.63 -9.10 -6.85
CA LEU A 266 -20.61 -8.83 -7.90
C LEU A 266 -20.43 -9.81 -9.08
N LYS A 267 -19.19 -10.15 -9.43
CA LYS A 267 -18.88 -11.15 -10.46
C LYS A 267 -19.41 -12.54 -10.09
N VAL A 268 -19.15 -13.00 -8.86
CA VAL A 268 -19.60 -14.32 -8.38
C VAL A 268 -21.12 -14.37 -8.28
N MET A 269 -21.73 -13.37 -7.65
CA MET A 269 -23.20 -13.27 -7.52
C MET A 269 -23.88 -13.23 -8.90
N GLY A 270 -23.37 -12.40 -9.82
CA GLY A 270 -23.91 -12.30 -11.17
C GLY A 270 -23.82 -13.63 -11.93
N ARG A 271 -22.71 -14.36 -11.78
CA ARG A 271 -22.51 -15.69 -12.38
C ARG A 271 -23.52 -16.72 -11.86
N ASP A 272 -23.74 -16.76 -10.55
CA ASP A 272 -24.66 -17.72 -9.92
C ASP A 272 -26.13 -17.47 -10.29
N ARG A 273 -26.44 -16.29 -10.82
CA ARG A 273 -27.78 -15.89 -11.29
C ARG A 273 -28.01 -16.11 -12.79
N ILE A 274 -26.98 -16.47 -13.56
CA ILE A 274 -27.13 -16.75 -14.99
C ILE A 274 -28.12 -17.92 -15.18
N GLY A 275 -29.15 -17.70 -16.00
CA GLY A 275 -30.22 -18.69 -16.25
C GLY A 275 -31.46 -18.53 -15.38
N SER A 276 -31.47 -17.57 -14.45
CA SER A 276 -32.68 -17.21 -13.69
C SER A 276 -33.63 -16.31 -14.51
N ASN A 277 -34.92 -16.34 -14.18
CA ASN A 277 -35.96 -15.52 -14.83
C ASN A 277 -36.07 -14.11 -14.21
N LEU A 278 -34.94 -13.51 -13.82
CA LEU A 278 -34.89 -12.19 -13.19
C LEU A 278 -34.88 -11.09 -14.24
N ASN A 279 -35.70 -10.06 -14.05
CA ASN A 279 -35.64 -8.84 -14.86
C ASN A 279 -34.56 -7.88 -14.31
N PRO A 280 -34.17 -6.81 -15.04
CA PRO A 280 -33.17 -5.86 -14.57
C PRO A 280 -33.46 -5.28 -13.18
N SER A 281 -34.72 -4.96 -12.88
CA SER A 281 -35.12 -4.39 -11.58
C SER A 281 -34.99 -5.37 -10.41
N ASP A 282 -35.16 -6.67 -10.65
CA ASP A 282 -34.95 -7.70 -9.65
C ASP A 282 -33.46 -7.85 -9.33
N VAL A 283 -32.61 -7.87 -10.36
CA VAL A 283 -31.15 -7.90 -10.19
C VAL A 283 -30.67 -6.65 -9.47
N GLU A 284 -31.15 -5.47 -9.87
CA GLU A 284 -30.84 -4.20 -9.20
C GLU A 284 -31.20 -4.23 -7.72
N ARG A 285 -32.40 -4.70 -7.37
CA ARG A 285 -32.85 -4.81 -5.98
C ARG A 285 -31.98 -5.76 -5.16
N GLU A 286 -31.62 -6.92 -5.71
CA GLU A 286 -30.76 -7.88 -5.02
C GLU A 286 -29.34 -7.33 -4.80
N LEU A 287 -28.72 -6.75 -5.84
CA LEU A 287 -27.38 -6.18 -5.73
C LEU A 287 -27.34 -5.01 -4.74
N ASN A 288 -28.36 -4.14 -4.75
CA ASN A 288 -28.48 -3.07 -3.75
C ASN A 288 -28.73 -3.63 -2.35
N SER A 289 -29.55 -4.66 -2.19
CA SER A 289 -29.76 -5.28 -0.87
C SER A 289 -28.49 -5.93 -0.31
N TRP A 290 -27.62 -6.46 -1.18
CA TRP A 290 -26.34 -7.02 -0.77
C TRP A 290 -25.35 -5.92 -0.39
N ILE A 291 -25.10 -4.93 -1.26
CA ILE A 291 -24.08 -3.90 -1.00
C ILE A 291 -24.41 -3.04 0.22
N ASN A 292 -25.71 -2.81 0.50
CA ASN A 292 -26.14 -2.03 1.65
C ASN A 292 -25.85 -2.71 3.00
N GLN A 293 -25.47 -3.99 3.03
CA GLN A 293 -24.96 -4.64 4.24
C GLN A 293 -23.59 -4.08 4.67
N TYR A 294 -22.86 -3.44 3.76
CA TYR A 294 -21.55 -2.85 3.99
C TYR A 294 -21.57 -1.31 4.01
N VAL A 295 -22.77 -0.72 4.00
CA VAL A 295 -23.00 0.71 4.07
C VAL A 295 -23.44 1.08 5.48
N ASN A 296 -22.75 2.05 6.09
CA ASN A 296 -23.18 2.60 7.38
C ASN A 296 -22.87 4.10 7.42
N PRO A 297 -23.83 4.99 7.14
CA PRO A 297 -23.60 6.44 7.13
C PRO A 297 -23.30 7.02 8.52
N ASN A 298 -23.66 6.30 9.58
CA ASN A 298 -23.57 6.74 10.97
C ASN A 298 -22.39 6.10 11.71
N ALA A 299 -21.44 5.46 11.00
CA ALA A 299 -20.30 4.81 11.64
C ALA A 299 -19.40 5.82 12.35
N ILE A 300 -19.13 5.57 13.64
CA ILE A 300 -18.27 6.41 14.49
C ILE A 300 -16.99 5.63 14.83
N GLY A 301 -15.84 6.29 14.68
CA GLY A 301 -14.53 5.69 14.94
C GLY A 301 -14.02 4.80 13.79
N ASN A 302 -12.74 4.44 13.85
CA ASN A 302 -12.07 3.70 12.78
C ASN A 302 -12.61 2.27 12.63
N ASP A 303 -12.86 1.56 13.74
CA ASP A 303 -13.32 0.17 13.71
C ASP A 303 -14.69 0.00 13.01
N ALA A 304 -15.66 0.87 13.33
CA ALA A 304 -16.98 0.83 12.69
C ALA A 304 -16.89 1.15 11.19
N LYS A 305 -16.03 2.10 10.81
CA LYS A 305 -15.79 2.49 9.41
C LYS A 305 -15.00 1.43 8.63
N ALA A 306 -14.14 0.66 9.29
CA ALA A 306 -13.38 -0.42 8.67
C ALA A 306 -14.25 -1.66 8.37
N THR A 307 -15.20 -1.99 9.27
CA THR A 307 -16.18 -3.07 9.04
C THR A 307 -17.22 -2.73 7.96
N HIS A 308 -17.59 -1.45 7.85
CA HIS A 308 -18.53 -0.92 6.84
C HIS A 308 -17.83 0.16 6.01
N PRO A 309 -17.04 -0.24 4.98
CA PRO A 309 -16.14 0.66 4.27
C PRO A 309 -16.85 1.76 3.47
N LEU A 310 -18.17 1.66 3.28
CA LEU A 310 -18.95 2.57 2.46
C LEU A 310 -19.85 3.48 3.32
N VAL A 311 -19.88 4.76 2.97
CA VAL A 311 -20.85 5.73 3.48
C VAL A 311 -22.16 5.61 2.72
N GLU A 312 -22.07 5.37 1.42
CA GLU A 312 -23.19 5.29 0.49
C GLU A 312 -22.81 4.38 -0.68
N ALA A 313 -23.77 3.62 -1.19
CA ALA A 313 -23.61 2.79 -2.37
C ALA A 313 -24.90 2.74 -3.17
N LYS A 314 -24.78 2.64 -4.50
CA LYS A 314 -25.90 2.45 -5.41
C LYS A 314 -25.46 1.61 -6.58
N VAL A 315 -26.22 0.56 -6.90
CA VAL A 315 -26.02 -0.21 -8.13
C VAL A 315 -27.18 0.07 -9.07
N THR A 316 -26.91 0.37 -10.33
CA THR A 316 -27.94 0.51 -11.39
C THR A 316 -27.76 -0.59 -12.41
N VAL A 317 -28.86 -1.24 -12.82
CA VAL A 317 -28.82 -2.35 -13.78
C VAL A 317 -29.72 -2.05 -14.97
N GLU A 318 -29.14 -2.08 -16.17
CA GLU A 318 -29.83 -1.82 -17.42
C GLU A 318 -29.70 -2.99 -18.39
N GLU A 319 -30.72 -3.20 -19.22
CA GLU A 319 -30.64 -4.20 -20.29
C GLU A 319 -29.75 -3.70 -21.44
N GLN A 320 -28.89 -4.59 -21.94
CA GLN A 320 -28.03 -4.27 -23.08
C GLN A 320 -28.87 -4.30 -24.36
N ALA A 321 -28.99 -3.13 -25.00
CA ALA A 321 -29.72 -2.99 -26.25
C ALA A 321 -29.23 -4.01 -27.31
N GLY A 322 -30.17 -4.73 -27.91
CA GLY A 322 -29.88 -5.76 -28.92
C GLY A 322 -29.38 -7.10 -28.37
N ARG A 323 -29.31 -7.29 -27.04
CA ARG A 323 -28.88 -8.55 -26.40
C ARG A 323 -29.88 -8.97 -25.32
N PRO A 324 -30.98 -9.65 -25.68
CA PRO A 324 -32.00 -10.08 -24.74
C PRO A 324 -31.41 -10.92 -23.60
N GLY A 325 -31.74 -10.57 -22.35
CA GLY A 325 -31.26 -11.26 -21.14
C GLY A 325 -29.80 -10.95 -20.77
N ALA A 326 -29.14 -10.02 -21.47
CA ALA A 326 -27.84 -9.49 -21.05
C ALA A 326 -28.03 -8.14 -20.35
N TYR A 327 -27.49 -8.03 -19.15
CA TYR A 327 -27.59 -6.82 -18.33
C TYR A 327 -26.22 -6.17 -18.13
N SER A 328 -26.21 -4.85 -17.93
CA SER A 328 -25.04 -4.07 -17.54
C SER A 328 -25.30 -3.48 -16.16
N ALA A 329 -24.38 -3.67 -15.22
CA ALA A 329 -24.48 -3.11 -13.88
C ALA A 329 -23.39 -2.05 -13.68
N VAL A 330 -23.78 -0.89 -13.15
CA VAL A 330 -22.86 0.18 -12.73
C VAL A 330 -23.00 0.38 -11.23
N ALA A 331 -21.91 0.18 -10.49
CA ALA A 331 -21.87 0.37 -9.04
C ALA A 331 -21.18 1.70 -8.71
N TYR A 332 -21.92 2.59 -8.06
CA TYR A 332 -21.43 3.83 -7.47
C TYR A 332 -21.14 3.58 -5.99
N LEU A 333 -19.90 3.81 -5.58
CA LEU A 333 -19.40 3.49 -4.24
C LEU A 333 -18.78 4.74 -3.63
N ARG A 334 -19.30 5.21 -2.49
CA ARG A 334 -18.71 6.31 -1.72
C ARG A 334 -18.05 5.78 -0.46
N PRO A 335 -16.71 5.66 -0.42
CA PRO A 335 -16.00 5.17 0.76
C PRO A 335 -15.91 6.23 1.85
N TRP A 336 -15.52 5.80 3.06
CA TRP A 336 -15.06 6.71 4.09
C TRP A 336 -13.73 7.34 3.70
N LEU A 337 -13.72 8.66 3.49
CA LEU A 337 -12.47 9.38 3.22
C LEU A 337 -11.62 9.42 4.49
N GLN A 338 -10.38 8.94 4.37
CA GLN A 338 -9.36 8.99 5.40
C GLN A 338 -8.60 10.33 5.34
N MET A 339 -8.13 10.80 6.49
CA MET A 339 -7.37 12.06 6.60
C MET A 339 -6.01 11.91 5.93
N GLU A 340 -5.66 12.84 5.04
CA GLU A 340 -4.37 12.85 4.32
C GLU A 340 -3.40 13.88 4.88
N GLU A 341 -3.86 15.11 5.07
CA GLU A 341 -3.01 16.24 5.45
C GLU A 341 -3.81 17.22 6.31
N LEU A 342 -3.13 17.90 7.23
CA LEU A 342 -3.67 18.99 8.00
C LEU A 342 -2.68 20.17 7.96
N THR A 343 -3.01 21.22 7.21
CA THR A 343 -2.23 22.47 7.23
C THR A 343 -2.74 23.37 8.36
N THR A 344 -1.93 23.58 9.39
CA THR A 344 -2.28 24.44 10.53
C THR A 344 -1.63 25.82 10.40
N SER A 345 -2.42 26.89 10.55
CA SER A 345 -1.89 28.25 10.75
C SER A 345 -2.22 28.73 12.16
N LEU A 346 -1.21 29.01 12.98
CA LEU A 346 -1.39 29.61 14.30
C LEU A 346 -1.34 31.13 14.19
N ARG A 347 -2.36 31.82 14.72
CA ARG A 347 -2.37 33.29 14.81
C ARG A 347 -2.61 33.70 16.26
N MET A 348 -1.66 34.44 16.84
CA MET A 348 -1.88 35.10 18.12
C MET A 348 -2.66 36.39 17.88
N VAL A 349 -3.85 36.47 18.47
CA VAL A 349 -4.77 37.60 18.32
C VAL A 349 -5.17 38.10 19.69
N ALA A 350 -5.25 39.41 19.86
CA ALA A 350 -5.66 40.03 21.12
C ALA A 350 -7.14 39.74 21.46
N ASN A 351 -7.97 39.53 20.43
CA ASN A 351 -9.32 39.01 20.54
C ASN A 351 -9.53 37.99 19.42
N ILE A 352 -10.10 36.83 19.74
CA ILE A 352 -10.41 35.80 18.76
C ILE A 352 -11.45 36.37 17.79
N PRO A 353 -11.15 36.50 16.48
CA PRO A 353 -12.14 36.89 15.50
C PRO A 353 -13.20 35.77 15.41
N GLY A 354 -14.47 36.16 15.55
CA GLY A 354 -15.62 35.27 15.41
C GLY A 354 -15.94 34.94 13.96
#